data_AF-A0A9Q1MN70-F1
#
_entry.id   AF-A0A9Q1MN70-F1
#
_cell.length_a   1.000
_cell.length_b   1.000
_cell.length_c   1.000
_cell.angle_alpha   90.00
_cell.angle_beta   90.00
_cell.angle_gamma   90.00
#
_symmetry.space_group_name_H-M   'P 1'
#
loop_
_entity.id
_entity.type
_entity.pdbx_description
1 polymer ?
#
loop_
_entity_poly.entity_id
_entity_poly.type
_entity_poly.pdbx_seq_one_letter_code
_entity_poly.pdbx_strand_id
1 'polypeptide(L)'
;MNLFDNASNLLTNLLSGEKIGSMPIAEGAVSDLFDRTLLFSLYDWFLKGVLAEILEPIMGKGLIPADLDTWKQRRRVNAPGFHSSYLEAMAKLFTDCADRTMLKFDKLLEQESGGGKTIELDLESEF
;
A
#
# COMPACT_ATOMS: atom_id res chain seq x y z
N MET A 1 -18.20 7.36 -19.87
CA MET A 1 -18.48 6.61 -18.63
C MET A 1 -17.19 5.87 -18.32
N ASN A 2 -16.40 6.38 -17.37
CA ASN A 2 -14.98 6.07 -17.32
C ASN A 2 -14.74 4.69 -16.69
N LEU A 3 -13.75 3.97 -17.22
CA LEU A 3 -13.29 2.67 -16.73
C LEU A 3 -12.93 2.72 -15.22
N PHE A 4 -12.38 3.86 -14.79
CA PHE A 4 -11.98 4.12 -13.40
C PHE A 4 -13.17 4.23 -12.45
N ASP A 5 -14.29 4.82 -12.89
CA ASP A 5 -15.50 4.93 -12.09
C ASP A 5 -16.12 3.55 -11.83
N ASN A 6 -16.03 2.65 -12.83
CA ASN A 6 -16.53 1.29 -12.71
C ASN A 6 -15.64 0.45 -11.78
N ALA A 7 -14.32 0.62 -11.83
CA ALA A 7 -13.38 -0.06 -10.94
C ALA A 7 -13.49 0.43 -9.48
N SER A 8 -13.71 1.73 -9.28
CA SER A 8 -13.90 2.33 -7.95
C SER A 8 -15.17 1.79 -7.28
N ASN A 9 -16.28 1.74 -8.02
CA ASN A 9 -17.52 1.13 -7.53
C ASN A 9 -17.36 -0.37 -7.22
N LEU A 10 -16.56 -1.09 -8.02
CA LEU A 10 -16.30 -2.52 -7.82
C LEU A 10 -15.46 -2.78 -6.55
N LEU A 11 -14.45 -1.96 -6.28
CA LEU A 11 -13.67 -2.01 -5.05
C LEU A 11 -14.48 -1.58 -3.83
N THR A 12 -15.32 -0.56 -3.97
CA THR A 12 -16.20 -0.08 -2.90
C THR A 12 -17.20 -1.17 -2.50
N ASN A 13 -17.80 -1.85 -3.47
CA ASN A 13 -18.73 -2.97 -3.20
C ASN A 13 -18.02 -4.21 -2.63
N LEU A 14 -16.77 -4.47 -3.03
CA LEU A 14 -15.93 -5.55 -2.50
C LEU A 14 -15.55 -5.30 -1.03
N LEU A 15 -15.16 -4.07 -0.68
CA LEU A 15 -14.76 -3.69 0.69
C LEU A 15 -15.97 -3.52 1.62
N SER A 16 -17.14 -3.18 1.07
CA SER A 16 -18.38 -3.02 1.82
C SER A 16 -19.10 -4.34 2.13
N GLY A 17 -18.59 -5.47 1.60
CA GLY A 17 -19.10 -6.81 1.91
C GLY A 17 -20.47 -7.12 1.32
N GLU A 18 -20.94 -6.36 0.31
CA GLU A 18 -22.18 -6.67 -0.38
C GLU A 18 -22.03 -7.92 -1.26
N LYS A 19 -23.11 -8.72 -1.32
CA LYS A 19 -23.18 -10.00 -2.04
C LYS A 19 -23.12 -9.78 -3.56
N ILE A 20 -21.92 -9.59 -4.09
CA ILE A 20 -21.62 -9.80 -5.51
C ILE A 20 -21.90 -11.28 -5.79
N GLY A 21 -22.90 -11.54 -6.64
CA GLY A 21 -23.40 -12.88 -6.92
C GLY A 21 -22.29 -13.90 -7.16
N SER A 22 -22.44 -15.08 -6.56
CA SER A 22 -21.60 -16.29 -6.71
C SER A 22 -20.28 -16.03 -7.43
N MET A 23 -19.36 -15.35 -6.75
CA MET A 23 -17.97 -15.23 -7.18
C MET A 23 -17.46 -16.65 -7.46
N PRO A 24 -16.81 -16.93 -8.61
CA PRO A 24 -16.12 -18.20 -8.77
C PRO A 24 -15.07 -18.25 -7.67
N ILE A 25 -15.34 -19.07 -6.65
CA ILE A 25 -14.34 -19.43 -5.67
C ILE A 25 -13.34 -20.25 -6.46
N ALA A 26 -12.23 -19.64 -6.86
CA ALA A 26 -11.05 -20.41 -7.19
C ALA A 26 -10.75 -21.20 -5.91
N GLU A 27 -11.01 -22.51 -5.91
CA GLU A 27 -10.55 -23.42 -4.87
C GLU A 27 -9.03 -23.52 -4.97
N GLY A 28 -8.36 -22.46 -4.54
CA GLY A 28 -6.93 -22.33 -4.45
C GLY A 28 -6.68 -21.33 -3.34
N ALA A 29 -5.98 -21.77 -2.30
CA ALA A 29 -5.65 -20.86 -1.21
C ALA A 29 -4.71 -19.78 -1.77
N VAL A 30 -4.82 -18.54 -1.29
CA VAL A 30 -3.85 -17.47 -1.62
C VAL A 30 -2.41 -17.96 -1.37
N SER A 31 -2.21 -18.91 -0.46
CA SER A 31 -0.94 -19.61 -0.22
C SER A 31 -0.37 -20.38 -1.40
N ASP A 32 -1.18 -20.81 -2.38
CA ASP A 32 -0.70 -21.52 -3.58
C ASP A 32 -0.04 -20.56 -4.58
N LEU A 33 -0.42 -19.27 -4.57
CA LEU A 33 0.28 -18.22 -5.32
C LEU A 33 1.58 -17.78 -4.63
N PHE A 34 1.64 -17.96 -3.31
CA PHE A 34 2.81 -17.77 -2.45
C PHE A 34 3.48 -19.09 -2.12
N ASP A 35 3.49 -20.04 -3.05
CA ASP A 35 4.14 -21.31 -2.80
C ASP A 35 5.60 -21.05 -2.39
N ARG A 36 6.08 -21.71 -1.33
CA ARG A 36 7.34 -21.36 -0.63
C ARG A 36 8.48 -21.15 -1.63
N THR A 37 8.53 -21.99 -2.66
CA THR A 37 9.53 -21.98 -3.70
C THR A 37 9.51 -20.70 -4.54
N LEU A 38 8.34 -20.17 -4.88
CA LEU A 38 8.17 -18.97 -5.69
C LEU A 38 8.50 -17.70 -4.89
N LEU A 39 8.06 -17.65 -3.63
CA LEU A 39 8.40 -16.53 -2.76
C LEU A 39 9.91 -16.52 -2.44
N PHE A 40 10.54 -17.66 -2.15
CA PHE A 40 11.98 -17.71 -1.87
C PHE A 40 12.83 -17.44 -3.11
N SER A 41 12.41 -17.91 -4.30
CA SER A 41 13.13 -17.62 -5.56
C SER A 41 13.02 -16.15 -5.96
N LEU A 42 11.83 -15.55 -5.81
CA LEU A 42 11.64 -14.12 -6.04
C LEU A 42 12.28 -13.26 -4.94
N TYR A 43 12.31 -13.72 -3.69
CA TYR A 43 12.96 -13.02 -2.59
C TYR A 43 14.46 -12.84 -2.84
N ASP A 44 15.16 -13.90 -3.26
CA ASP A 44 16.59 -13.84 -3.51
C ASP A 44 16.93 -12.93 -4.70
N TRP A 45 16.13 -13.01 -5.77
CA TRP A 45 16.30 -12.16 -6.95
C TRP A 45 15.93 -10.69 -6.72
N PHE A 46 14.82 -10.42 -6.03
CA PHE A 46 14.26 -9.08 -5.86
C PHE A 46 14.90 -8.30 -4.72
N LEU A 47 15.14 -8.93 -3.56
CA LEU A 47 15.61 -8.21 -2.36
C LEU A 47 17.14 -8.15 -2.25
N LYS A 48 17.87 -9.16 -2.76
CA LYS A 48 19.34 -9.19 -2.62
C LYS A 48 20.12 -8.77 -3.86
N GLY A 49 19.47 -8.72 -5.03
CA GLY A 49 20.11 -8.30 -6.27
C GLY A 49 19.92 -6.81 -6.55
N VAL A 50 19.02 -6.51 -7.48
CA VAL A 50 18.87 -5.17 -8.07
C VAL A 50 18.44 -4.12 -7.05
N LEU A 51 17.51 -4.46 -6.14
CA LEU A 51 17.00 -3.47 -5.18
C LEU A 51 18.03 -3.07 -4.13
N ALA A 52 18.90 -4.00 -3.70
CA ALA A 52 19.95 -3.71 -2.73
C ALA A 52 20.99 -2.74 -3.31
N GLU A 53 21.42 -2.95 -4.56
CA GLU A 53 22.35 -2.08 -5.26
C GLU A 53 21.81 -0.65 -5.46
N ILE A 54 20.51 -0.52 -5.75
CA ILE A 54 19.85 0.79 -5.92
C ILE A 54 19.71 1.52 -4.58
N LEU A 55 19.41 0.79 -3.51
CA LEU A 55 19.01 1.38 -2.25
C LEU A 55 20.17 1.59 -1.27
N GLU A 56 21.29 0.87 -1.42
CA GLU A 56 22.50 1.04 -0.59
C GLU A 56 23.06 2.48 -0.61
N PRO A 57 23.12 3.20 -1.75
CA PRO A 57 23.53 4.61 -1.76
C PRO A 57 22.60 5.55 -0.96
N ILE A 58 21.30 5.22 -0.86
CA ILE A 58 20.27 6.08 -0.24
C ILE A 58 20.08 5.76 1.25
N MET A 59 20.02 4.47 1.58
CA MET A 59 19.67 3.98 2.93
C MET A 59 20.83 3.27 3.65
N GLY A 60 21.99 3.17 3.01
CA GLY A 60 23.11 2.36 3.48
C GLY A 60 22.74 0.89 3.61
N LYS A 61 23.49 0.15 4.44
CA LYS A 61 23.11 -1.19 4.88
C LYS A 61 22.00 -1.07 5.91
N GLY A 62 20.77 -0.75 5.50
CA GLY A 62 19.59 -0.60 6.36
C GLY A 62 18.99 -1.94 6.78
N LEU A 63 17.66 -2.08 6.65
CA LEU A 63 16.99 -3.39 6.73
C LEU A 63 16.89 -4.03 5.33
N ILE A 64 16.53 -3.28 4.31
CA ILE A 64 16.28 -3.83 2.97
C ILE A 64 17.57 -4.23 2.24
N PRO A 65 18.65 -3.41 2.22
CA PRO A 65 19.89 -3.75 1.50
C PRO A 65 20.87 -4.61 2.31
N ALA A 66 20.53 -5.00 3.54
CA ALA A 66 21.46 -5.72 4.42
C ALA A 66 21.58 -7.20 4.05
N ASP A 67 22.75 -7.79 4.29
CA ASP A 67 22.95 -9.24 4.20
C ASP A 67 22.02 -9.98 5.17
N LEU A 68 21.77 -11.26 4.89
CA LEU A 68 20.76 -12.05 5.58
C LEU A 68 20.98 -12.11 7.11
N ASP A 69 22.23 -12.20 7.56
CA ASP A 69 22.54 -12.36 8.98
C ASP A 69 22.41 -11.02 9.71
N THR A 70 22.90 -9.94 9.10
CA THR A 70 22.68 -8.57 9.59
C THR A 70 21.20 -8.22 9.64
N TRP A 71 20.43 -8.57 8.59
CA TRP A 71 18.99 -8.34 8.54
C TRP A 71 18.27 -9.15 9.61
N LYS A 72 18.58 -10.44 9.80
CA LYS A 72 17.95 -11.28 10.83
C LYS A 72 18.13 -10.68 12.23
N GLN A 73 19.36 -10.25 12.54
CA GLN A 73 19.66 -9.64 13.83
C GLN A 73 18.87 -8.34 14.02
N ARG A 74 18.86 -7.45 13.01
CA ARG A 74 18.16 -6.16 13.09
C ARG A 74 16.65 -6.30 13.09
N ARG A 75 16.08 -7.20 12.28
CA ARG A 75 14.64 -7.49 12.26
C ARG A 75 14.19 -8.00 13.62
N ARG A 76 14.96 -8.86 14.28
CA ARG A 76 14.62 -9.35 15.62
C ARG A 76 14.52 -8.22 16.65
N VAL A 77 15.39 -7.22 16.56
CA VAL A 77 15.37 -6.05 17.47
C VAL A 77 14.25 -5.06 17.11
N ASN A 78 13.94 -4.87 15.83
CA ASN A 78 12.93 -3.91 15.38
C ASN A 78 11.49 -4.44 15.41
N ALA A 79 11.28 -5.73 15.14
CA ALA A 79 9.95 -6.32 15.06
C ALA A 79 9.06 -6.09 16.31
N PRO A 80 9.59 -6.13 17.55
CA PRO A 80 8.78 -5.82 18.74
C PRO A 80 8.21 -4.39 18.77
N GLY A 81 8.81 -3.43 18.03
CA GLY A 81 8.29 -2.07 17.92
C GLY A 81 6.97 -1.97 17.16
N PHE A 82 6.60 -3.00 16.38
CA PHE A 82 5.35 -3.09 15.64
C PHE A 82 4.31 -3.93 16.39
N HIS A 83 4.12 -3.65 17.67
CA HIS A 83 3.12 -4.32 18.51
C HIS A 83 1.69 -3.80 18.22
N SER A 84 0.65 -4.54 18.62
CA SER A 84 -0.75 -4.23 18.29
C SER A 84 -1.14 -2.79 18.60
N SER A 85 -0.85 -2.30 19.81
CA SER A 85 -1.21 -0.94 20.20
C SER A 85 -0.48 0.15 19.39
N TYR A 86 0.73 -0.12 18.89
CA TYR A 86 1.41 0.78 17.95
C TYR A 86 0.70 0.78 16.59
N LEU A 87 0.36 -0.40 16.07
CA LEU A 87 -0.33 -0.53 14.78
C LEU A 87 -1.74 0.08 14.82
N GLU A 88 -2.47 -0.09 15.92
CA GLU A 88 -3.78 0.55 16.13
C GLU A 88 -3.67 2.08 16.16
N ALA A 89 -2.62 2.63 16.77
CA ALA A 89 -2.36 4.07 16.74
C ALA A 89 -1.99 4.55 15.33
N MET A 90 -1.16 3.80 14.60
CA MET A 90 -0.79 4.12 13.21
C MET A 90 -1.99 4.07 12.26
N ALA A 91 -2.88 3.10 12.44
CA ALA A 91 -4.11 3.01 11.64
C ALA A 91 -4.96 4.29 11.80
N LYS A 92 -5.10 4.81 13.03
CA LYS A 92 -5.79 6.08 13.27
C LYS A 92 -5.08 7.25 12.59
N LEU A 93 -3.75 7.32 12.68
CA LEU A 93 -2.98 8.36 11.99
C LEU A 93 -3.17 8.32 10.47
N PHE A 94 -3.24 7.12 9.88
CA PHE A 94 -3.52 6.97 8.45
C PHE A 94 -4.93 7.47 8.10
N THR A 95 -5.93 7.13 8.92
CA THR A 95 -7.29 7.68 8.75
C THR A 95 -7.30 9.20 8.86
N ASP A 96 -6.67 9.78 9.88
CA ASP A 96 -6.61 11.23 10.07
C ASP A 96 -5.92 11.94 8.88
N CYS A 97 -4.85 11.33 8.34
CA CYS A 97 -4.19 11.84 7.14
C CYS A 97 -5.11 11.77 5.91
N ALA A 98 -5.79 10.64 5.71
CA ALA A 98 -6.72 10.47 4.61
C ALA A 98 -7.88 11.48 4.70
N ASP A 99 -8.47 11.66 5.89
CA ASP A 99 -9.55 12.61 6.14
C ASP A 99 -9.11 14.05 5.84
N ARG A 100 -7.89 14.44 6.27
CA ARG A 100 -7.33 15.75 5.92
C ARG A 100 -7.20 15.96 4.41
N THR A 101 -6.75 14.93 3.70
CA THR A 101 -6.63 14.98 2.23
C THR A 101 -8.00 15.09 1.56
N MET A 102 -8.99 14.31 2.03
CA MET A 102 -10.36 14.40 1.51
C MET A 102 -10.96 15.79 1.75
N LEU A 103 -10.80 16.36 2.95
CA LEU A 103 -11.28 17.72 3.26
C LEU A 103 -10.63 18.80 2.38
N LYS A 104 -9.36 18.62 1.98
CA LYS A 104 -8.72 19.51 1.01
C LYS A 104 -9.39 19.40 -0.36
N PHE A 105 -9.66 18.18 -0.82
CA PHE A 105 -10.36 17.95 -2.09
C PHE A 105 -11.78 18.53 -2.08
N ASP A 106 -12.54 18.36 -1.00
CA ASP A 106 -13.88 18.93 -0.86
C ASP A 106 -13.85 20.46 -0.96
N LYS A 107 -12.89 21.13 -0.30
CA LYS A 107 -12.75 22.59 -0.39
C LYS A 107 -12.45 23.09 -1.81
N LEU A 108 -11.63 22.35 -2.55
CA LEU A 108 -11.31 22.68 -3.93
C LEU A 108 -12.53 22.49 -4.84
N LEU A 109 -13.35 21.48 -4.58
CA LEU A 109 -14.63 21.26 -5.28
C LEU A 109 -15.65 22.37 -4.96
N GLU A 110 -15.72 22.82 -3.71
CA GLU A 110 -16.64 23.89 -3.28
C GLU A 110 -16.26 25.27 -3.84
N GLN A 111 -14.97 25.60 -3.93
CA GLN A 111 -14.49 26.88 -4.48
C GLN A 111 -14.84 27.08 -5.97
N GLU A 112 -15.01 26.00 -6.73
CA GLU A 112 -15.19 26.03 -8.20
C GLU A 112 -16.66 25.77 -8.65
N SER A 113 -17.65 25.91 -7.75
CA SER A 113 -19.09 25.76 -8.05
C SER A 113 -19.69 26.74 -9.11
N GLY A 114 -18.87 27.38 -9.94
CA GLY A 114 -19.28 28.28 -11.02
C GLY A 114 -19.27 27.69 -12.45
N GLY A 115 -18.79 26.47 -12.68
CA GLY A 115 -18.89 25.86 -14.01
C GLY A 115 -18.11 24.56 -14.12
N GLY A 116 -18.70 23.52 -14.73
CA GLY A 116 -18.17 22.16 -14.84
C GLY A 116 -16.81 22.07 -15.53
N LYS A 117 -15.75 22.46 -14.82
CA LYS A 117 -14.37 22.45 -15.26
C LYS A 117 -13.66 21.32 -14.51
N THR A 118 -12.95 20.48 -15.25
CA THR A 118 -12.09 19.43 -14.71
C THR A 118 -11.08 20.08 -13.75
N ILE A 119 -11.08 19.65 -12.49
CA ILE A 119 -10.07 20.07 -11.51
C ILE A 119 -8.85 19.18 -11.73
N GLU A 120 -7.75 19.80 -12.17
CA GLU A 120 -6.45 19.13 -12.24
C GLU A 120 -5.75 19.31 -10.89
N LEU A 121 -5.56 18.19 -10.19
CA LEU A 121 -4.94 18.12 -8.87
C LEU A 121 -3.53 17.57 -9.02
N ASP A 122 -2.53 18.44 -8.85
CA ASP A 122 -1.13 18.04 -8.79
C ASP A 122 -0.78 17.52 -7.38
N LEU A 123 -0.77 16.20 -7.24
CA LEU A 123 -0.42 15.53 -6.00
C LEU A 123 1.07 15.63 -5.65
N GLU A 124 1.96 15.87 -6.62
CA GLU A 124 3.41 15.95 -6.38
C GLU A 124 3.80 17.26 -5.71
N SER A 125 3.05 18.35 -5.96
CA SER A 125 3.26 19.64 -5.30
C SER A 125 2.93 19.64 -3.79
N GLU A 126 2.24 18.61 -3.31
CA GLU A 126 1.73 18.52 -1.93
C GLU A 126 2.59 17.64 -0.99
N PHE A 127 3.69 17.02 -1.49
CA PHE A 127 4.63 16.18 -0.73
C PHE A 127 6.08 16.68 -0.83
#